data_AF-A0A953S5A1-F1
#
_entry.id   AF-A0A953S5A1-F1
#
_cell.length_a   1.000
_cell.length_b   1.000
_cell.length_c   1.000
_cell.angle_alpha   90.00
_cell.angle_beta   90.00
_cell.angle_gamma   90.00
#
_symmetry.space_group_name_H-M   'P 1'
#
loop_
_entity.id
_entity.type
_entity.pdbx_description
1 polymer ?
#
loop_
_entity_poly.entity_id
_entity_poly.type
_entity_poly.pdbx_seq_one_letter_code
_entity_poly.pdbx_strand_id
1 'polypeptide(L)'
;MRSKLRLALFGICCLPAFAQLDSSTLRAKLGQPLHQETFRMPTGFDVIVDYGTGTTLVCKLKVPAMMPRVEGKISNGTDLKQRMYDFLADLVPASERGKGGQTMQFQSGLVSMRTTEYENVTVSEVQNDAEPENGTITINFKNAGCETH
;
A
#
# COMPACT_ATOMS: atom_id res chain seq x y z
N MET A 1 12.30 -65.33 36.07
CA MET A 1 12.09 -63.87 36.09
C MET A 1 11.34 -63.48 34.81
N ARG A 2 10.08 -63.04 34.92
CA ARG A 2 9.22 -62.71 33.76
C ARG A 2 9.39 -61.22 33.42
N SER A 3 10.08 -60.93 32.32
CA SER A 3 10.25 -59.57 31.79
C SER A 3 8.97 -59.11 31.09
N LYS A 4 8.33 -58.06 31.60
CA LYS A 4 7.12 -57.46 31.03
C LYS A 4 7.54 -56.41 30.00
N LEU A 5 7.40 -56.73 28.72
CA LEU A 5 7.60 -55.80 27.61
C LEU A 5 6.41 -54.82 27.56
N ARG A 6 6.62 -53.58 27.98
CA ARG A 6 5.63 -52.50 27.83
C ARG A 6 5.77 -51.91 26.42
N LEU A 7 4.85 -52.27 25.53
CA LEU A 7 4.77 -51.68 24.19
C LEU A 7 4.13 -50.28 24.33
N ALA A 8 4.93 -49.24 24.20
CA ALA A 8 4.46 -47.86 24.14
C ALA A 8 3.78 -47.62 22.78
N LEU A 9 2.48 -47.31 22.79
CA LEU A 9 1.78 -46.79 21.63
C LEU A 9 2.36 -45.41 21.29
N PHE A 10 3.19 -45.33 20.25
CA PHE A 10 3.52 -44.07 19.60
C PHE A 10 2.32 -43.64 18.76
N GLY A 11 1.48 -42.77 19.33
CA GLY A 11 0.46 -42.04 18.57
C GLY A 11 1.13 -41.08 17.60
N ILE A 12 1.26 -41.49 16.34
CA ILE A 12 1.65 -40.60 15.25
C ILE A 12 0.47 -39.66 14.99
N CYS A 13 0.52 -38.48 15.60
CA CYS A 13 -0.40 -37.39 15.32
C CYS A 13 0.05 -36.70 14.02
N CYS A 14 -0.26 -37.29 12.87
CA CYS A 14 -0.19 -36.58 11.58
C CYS A 14 -1.37 -35.59 11.52
N LEU A 15 -1.19 -34.39 12.05
CA LEU A 15 -2.08 -33.28 11.73
C LEU A 15 -2.00 -33.06 10.20
N PRO A 16 -3.14 -32.97 9.49
CA PRO A 16 -3.10 -32.64 8.07
C PRO A 16 -2.49 -31.24 7.95
N ALA A 17 -1.45 -31.10 7.13
CA ALA A 17 -0.94 -29.80 6.73
C ALA A 17 -2.09 -29.06 6.02
N PHE A 18 -2.75 -28.18 6.76
CA PHE A 18 -3.91 -27.41 6.34
C PHE A 18 -3.61 -26.65 5.04
N ALA A 19 -4.49 -26.80 4.05
CA ALA A 19 -4.76 -25.92 2.90
C ALA A 19 -3.83 -24.70 2.74
N GLN A 20 -2.58 -24.93 2.32
CA GLN A 20 -1.70 -23.85 1.87
C GLN A 20 -1.88 -23.70 0.36
N LEU A 21 -2.30 -22.51 -0.06
CA LEU A 21 -2.43 -22.18 -1.46
C LEU A 21 -1.04 -21.81 -2.01
N ASP A 22 -0.51 -22.65 -2.89
CA ASP A 22 0.81 -22.40 -3.46
C ASP A 22 0.80 -21.23 -4.47
N SER A 23 1.92 -20.53 -4.54
CA SER A 23 2.16 -19.42 -5.47
C SER A 23 2.00 -19.84 -6.94
N SER A 24 2.31 -21.08 -7.31
CA SER A 24 2.09 -21.58 -8.66
C SER A 24 0.59 -21.70 -8.99
N THR A 25 -0.21 -22.14 -8.02
CA THR A 25 -1.67 -22.27 -8.17
C THR A 25 -2.34 -20.91 -8.28
N LEU A 26 -1.86 -19.91 -7.53
CA LEU A 26 -2.30 -18.52 -7.67
C LEU A 26 -1.97 -17.94 -9.04
N ARG A 27 -0.74 -18.11 -9.52
CA ARG A 27 -0.33 -17.61 -10.84
C ARG A 27 -1.09 -18.28 -11.98
N ALA A 28 -1.38 -19.58 -11.87
CA ALA A 28 -2.18 -20.29 -12.86
C ALA A 28 -3.63 -19.78 -12.94
N LYS A 29 -4.18 -19.28 -11.82
CA LYS A 29 -5.55 -18.77 -11.74
C LYS A 29 -5.67 -17.28 -12.06
N LEU A 30 -4.71 -16.48 -11.63
CA LEU A 30 -4.78 -15.00 -11.63
C LEU A 30 -3.80 -14.34 -12.61
N GLY A 31 -2.88 -15.11 -13.20
CA GLY A 31 -1.84 -14.59 -14.09
C GLY A 31 -0.56 -14.20 -13.37
N GLN A 32 0.32 -13.47 -14.07
CA GLN A 32 1.55 -12.96 -13.46
C GLN A 32 1.21 -11.90 -12.40
N PRO A 33 1.87 -11.94 -11.22
CA PRO A 33 1.66 -10.94 -10.19
C PRO A 33 2.15 -9.57 -10.67
N LEU A 34 1.56 -8.52 -10.12
CA LEU A 34 2.06 -7.16 -10.33
C LEU A 34 3.47 -7.03 -9.75
N HIS A 35 4.31 -6.20 -10.39
CA HIS A 35 5.61 -5.84 -9.85
C HIS A 35 5.41 -4.75 -8.78
N GLN A 36 5.10 -5.19 -7.56
CA GLN A 36 4.73 -4.35 -6.43
C GLN A 36 5.60 -4.66 -5.22
N GLU A 37 5.98 -3.62 -4.49
CA GLU A 37 6.62 -3.70 -3.18
C GLU A 37 5.82 -2.93 -2.14
N THR A 38 5.85 -3.43 -0.90
CA THR A 38 5.20 -2.78 0.24
C THR A 38 6.25 -2.49 1.30
N PHE A 39 6.47 -1.21 1.60
CA PHE A 39 7.41 -0.74 2.62
C PHE A 39 6.65 -0.36 3.88
N ARG A 40 6.99 -1.00 5.00
CA ARG A 40 6.41 -0.67 6.30
C ARG A 40 7.18 0.46 6.96
N MET A 41 6.51 1.59 7.16
CA MET A 41 7.12 2.78 7.74
C MET A 41 7.19 2.69 9.28
N PRO A 42 8.21 3.27 9.92
CA PRO A 42 8.31 3.31 11.39
C PRO A 42 7.11 3.97 12.08
N THR A 43 6.43 4.86 11.36
CA THR A 43 5.21 5.56 11.76
C THR A 43 3.93 4.70 11.68
N GLY A 44 4.04 3.42 11.32
CA GLY A 44 2.95 2.44 11.43
C GLY A 44 2.02 2.34 10.22
N PHE A 45 2.40 2.91 9.07
CA PHE A 45 1.67 2.74 7.80
C PHE A 45 2.54 2.08 6.74
N ASP A 46 1.90 1.64 5.67
CA ASP A 46 2.56 1.03 4.54
C ASP A 46 2.59 1.98 3.33
N VAL A 47 3.72 2.02 2.64
CA VAL A 47 3.87 2.64 1.32
C VAL A 47 3.88 1.52 0.30
N ILE A 48 2.94 1.56 -0.64
CA ILE A 48 2.86 0.57 -1.72
C ILE A 48 3.42 1.21 -2.98
N VAL A 49 4.36 0.51 -3.62
CA VAL A 49 5.09 0.96 -4.81
C VAL A 49 4.83 -0.02 -5.93
N ASP A 50 4.27 0.46 -7.04
CA ASP A 50 4.11 -0.31 -8.26
C ASP A 50 5.13 0.17 -9.30
N TYR A 51 5.85 -0.78 -9.89
CA TYR A 51 6.85 -0.56 -10.91
C TYR A 51 6.32 -0.87 -12.30
N GLY A 52 6.93 -0.28 -13.32
CA GLY A 52 6.63 -0.57 -14.72
C GLY A 52 7.12 -1.97 -15.10
N THR A 53 6.35 -2.68 -15.94
CA THR A 53 6.69 -4.04 -16.38
C THR A 53 8.07 -4.09 -17.02
N GLY A 54 8.96 -4.94 -16.50
CA GLY A 54 10.32 -5.09 -17.04
C GLY A 54 11.25 -3.90 -16.76
N THR A 55 10.86 -2.98 -15.88
CA THR A 55 11.66 -1.82 -15.47
C THR A 55 11.82 -1.77 -13.96
N THR A 56 12.84 -1.07 -13.49
CA THR A 56 13.03 -0.71 -12.08
C THR A 56 12.45 0.67 -11.75
N LEU A 57 11.69 1.26 -12.69
CA LEU A 57 11.14 2.61 -12.54
C LEU A 57 9.82 2.56 -11.78
N VAL A 58 9.69 3.44 -10.79
CA VAL A 58 8.45 3.61 -10.03
C VAL A 58 7.40 4.27 -10.91
N CYS A 59 6.22 3.66 -10.95
CA CYS A 59 5.09 4.13 -11.74
C CYS A 59 3.95 4.64 -10.88
N LYS A 60 3.75 4.03 -9.71
CA LYS A 60 2.70 4.46 -8.79
C LYS A 60 3.11 4.26 -7.34
N LEU A 61 2.84 5.26 -6.53
CA LEU A 61 2.94 5.20 -5.08
C LEU A 61 1.55 5.31 -4.47
N LYS A 62 1.27 4.52 -3.44
CA LYS A 62 0.05 4.63 -2.64
C LYS A 62 0.40 4.74 -1.17
N VAL A 63 -0.20 5.72 -0.52
CA VAL A 63 -0.06 5.97 0.92
C VAL A 63 -1.43 6.35 1.50
N PRO A 64 -1.63 6.24 2.82
CA PRO A 64 -2.84 6.76 3.45
C PRO A 64 -2.98 8.28 3.21
N ALA A 65 -4.21 8.79 3.17
CA ALA A 65 -4.44 10.24 3.05
C ALA A 65 -4.08 11.01 4.33
N MET A 66 -3.99 10.30 5.45
CA MET A 66 -3.63 10.86 6.75
C MET A 66 -2.58 9.98 7.43
N MET A 67 -1.65 10.62 8.15
CA MET A 67 -0.74 9.88 9.02
C MET A 67 -1.53 9.08 10.08
N PRO A 68 -1.12 7.84 10.39
CA PRO A 68 -1.69 7.10 11.51
C PRO A 68 -1.55 7.86 12.82
N ARG A 69 -2.53 7.71 13.70
CA ARG A 69 -2.44 8.21 15.06
C ARG A 69 -1.42 7.38 15.83
N VAL A 70 -0.52 8.07 16.53
CA VAL A 70 0.32 7.43 17.54
C VAL A 70 -0.51 7.34 18.82
N GLU A 71 -0.63 6.14 19.37
CA GLU A 71 -1.35 5.91 20.63
C GLU A 71 -0.85 6.86 21.73
N GLY A 72 -1.79 7.46 22.47
CA GLY A 72 -1.47 8.39 23.56
C GLY A 72 -1.12 9.83 23.14
N LYS A 73 -1.10 10.16 21.85
CA LYS A 73 -0.97 11.56 21.38
C LYS A 73 -2.26 12.09 20.80
N ILE A 74 -2.80 13.15 21.40
CA ILE A 74 -3.87 13.95 20.79
C ILE A 74 -3.24 14.72 19.62
N SER A 75 -3.54 14.29 18.40
CA SER A 75 -3.20 15.03 17.17
C SER A 75 -4.50 15.38 16.46
N ASN A 76 -4.64 16.64 16.06
CA ASN A 76 -5.79 17.06 15.27
C ASN A 76 -5.65 16.49 13.83
N GLY A 77 -6.76 16.38 13.10
CA GLY A 77 -6.75 15.80 11.74
C GLY A 77 -5.89 16.61 10.76
N THR A 78 -5.85 17.92 10.92
CA THR A 78 -5.06 18.83 10.08
C THR A 78 -3.56 18.57 10.20
N ASP A 79 -3.05 18.36 11.41
CA ASP A 79 -1.64 18.07 11.68
C ASP A 79 -1.22 16.73 11.08
N LEU A 80 -2.09 15.71 11.18
CA LEU A 80 -1.85 14.39 10.59
C LEU A 80 -1.83 14.45 9.06
N LYS A 81 -2.73 15.24 8.47
CA LYS A 81 -2.74 15.50 7.03
C LYS A 81 -1.48 16.24 6.60
N GLN A 82 -1.10 17.30 7.31
CA GLN A 82 0.11 18.07 7.00
C GLN A 82 1.36 17.20 7.05
N ARG A 83 1.53 16.38 8.10
CA ARG A 83 2.67 15.45 8.19
C ARG A 83 2.71 14.43 7.07
N MET A 84 1.55 13.99 6.57
CA MET A 84 1.50 13.11 5.39
C MET A 84 1.99 13.85 4.13
N TYR A 85 1.58 15.11 3.94
CA TYR A 85 2.09 15.92 2.83
C TYR A 85 3.57 16.25 2.96
N ASP A 86 4.09 16.47 4.17
CA ASP A 86 5.52 16.67 4.40
C ASP A 86 6.31 15.40 4.03
N PHE A 87 5.81 14.22 4.43
CA PHE A 87 6.35 12.94 4.01
C PHE A 87 6.34 12.77 2.48
N LEU A 88 5.22 13.12 1.82
CA LEU A 88 5.13 13.06 0.36
C LEU A 88 6.06 14.05 -0.35
N ALA A 89 6.29 15.22 0.24
CA ALA A 89 7.21 16.21 -0.29
C ALA A 89 8.68 15.78 -0.16
N ASP A 90 9.01 14.99 0.86
CA ASP A 90 10.33 14.36 1.00
C ASP A 90 10.49 13.19 0.00
N LEU A 91 9.46 12.34 -0.11
CA LEU A 91 9.46 11.18 -1.00
C LEU A 91 9.46 11.56 -2.48
N VAL A 92 8.70 12.59 -2.87
CA VAL A 92 8.62 13.10 -4.24
C VAL A 92 8.78 14.64 -4.21
N PRO A 93 10.03 15.13 -4.18
CA PRO A 93 10.31 16.55 -4.03
C PRO A 93 9.88 17.35 -5.27
N ALA A 94 9.82 18.67 -5.12
CA ALA A 94 9.37 19.56 -6.18
C ALA A 94 10.21 19.43 -7.47
N SER A 95 11.51 19.12 -7.35
CA SER A 95 12.39 18.85 -8.50
C SER A 95 11.94 17.64 -9.31
N GLU A 96 11.38 16.60 -8.66
CA GLU A 96 10.88 15.39 -9.31
C GLU A 96 9.46 15.59 -9.83
N ARG A 97 8.60 16.30 -9.09
CA ARG A 97 7.22 16.58 -9.52
C ARG A 97 7.17 17.49 -10.76
N GLY A 98 8.14 18.38 -10.88
CA GLY A 98 8.18 19.42 -11.89
C GLY A 98 7.18 20.54 -11.61
N LYS A 99 6.84 21.34 -12.64
CA LYS A 99 5.97 22.50 -12.46
C LYS A 99 4.57 22.10 -12.02
N GLY A 100 3.99 22.88 -11.10
CA GLY A 100 2.60 22.72 -10.68
C GLY A 100 1.63 23.03 -11.83
N GLY A 101 0.65 22.16 -12.01
CA GLY A 101 -0.43 22.31 -12.97
C GLY A 101 -1.79 22.49 -12.29
N GLN A 102 -2.85 22.01 -12.95
CA GLN A 102 -4.23 22.20 -12.51
C GLN A 102 -4.59 21.28 -11.33
N THR A 103 -5.36 21.80 -10.39
CA THR A 103 -6.07 20.98 -9.39
C THR A 103 -7.55 20.87 -9.78
N MET A 104 -8.05 19.64 -9.82
CA MET A 104 -9.47 19.31 -9.99
C MET A 104 -9.99 18.68 -8.70
N GLN A 105 -11.23 19.00 -8.35
CA GLN A 105 -11.90 18.43 -7.19
C GLN A 105 -13.29 17.94 -7.59
N PHE A 106 -13.57 16.69 -7.25
CA PHE A 106 -14.85 16.04 -7.45
C PHE A 106 -15.40 15.63 -6.09
N GLN A 107 -16.68 15.88 -5.86
CA GLN A 107 -17.36 15.47 -4.64
C GLN A 107 -18.65 14.75 -5.02
N SER A 108 -18.86 13.57 -4.44
CA SER A 108 -20.06 12.76 -4.60
C SER A 108 -20.49 12.24 -3.24
N GLY A 109 -21.47 12.91 -2.64
CA GLY A 109 -21.90 12.62 -1.27
C GLY A 109 -20.76 12.85 -0.27
N LEU A 110 -20.47 11.83 0.54
CA LEU A 110 -19.41 11.85 1.56
C LEU A 110 -18.02 11.49 1.00
N VAL A 111 -17.91 11.17 -0.29
CA VAL A 111 -16.62 10.88 -0.92
C VAL A 111 -16.18 12.09 -1.71
N SER A 112 -14.95 12.53 -1.46
CA SER A 112 -14.29 13.57 -2.25
C SER A 112 -13.00 13.03 -2.87
N MET A 113 -12.73 13.48 -4.09
CA MET A 113 -11.51 13.18 -4.83
C MET A 113 -10.87 14.49 -5.27
N ARG A 114 -9.60 14.68 -4.91
CA ARG A 114 -8.79 15.83 -5.34
C ARG A 114 -7.63 15.32 -6.18
N THR A 115 -7.55 15.76 -7.42
CA THR A 115 -6.46 15.43 -8.34
C THR A 115 -5.66 16.69 -8.62
N THR A 116 -4.36 16.66 -8.38
CA THR A 116 -3.43 17.73 -8.74
C THR A 116 -2.45 17.20 -9.77
N GLU A 117 -2.45 17.82 -10.93
CA GLU A 117 -1.53 17.50 -12.01
C GLU A 117 -0.27 18.34 -11.87
N TYR A 118 0.88 17.68 -11.94
CA TYR A 118 2.17 18.30 -12.11
C TYR A 118 2.75 17.88 -13.46
N GLU A 119 3.88 18.45 -13.84
CA GLU A 119 4.58 18.13 -15.08
C GLU A 119 4.93 16.64 -15.18
N ASN A 120 5.50 16.05 -14.13
CA ASN A 120 6.01 14.67 -14.14
C ASN A 120 5.13 13.68 -13.37
N VAL A 121 4.21 14.17 -12.53
CA VAL A 121 3.34 13.30 -11.71
C VAL A 121 1.90 13.79 -11.67
N THR A 122 0.98 12.87 -11.36
CA THR A 122 -0.39 13.18 -10.98
C THR A 122 -0.63 12.68 -9.56
N VAL A 123 -1.07 13.58 -8.67
CA VAL A 123 -1.39 13.26 -7.27
C VAL A 123 -2.91 13.24 -7.10
N SER A 124 -3.47 12.07 -6.80
CA SER A 124 -4.89 11.87 -6.56
C SER A 124 -5.14 11.48 -5.12
N GLU A 125 -5.93 12.26 -4.41
CA GLU A 125 -6.34 12.03 -3.03
C GLU A 125 -7.82 11.66 -3.02
N VAL A 126 -8.16 10.51 -2.45
CA VAL A 126 -9.55 10.09 -2.19
C VAL A 126 -9.78 10.15 -0.69
N GLN A 127 -10.78 10.92 -0.27
CA GLN A 127 -11.22 11.06 1.11
C GLN A 127 -12.66 10.60 1.25
N ASN A 128 -12.96 9.96 2.37
CA ASN A 128 -14.31 9.64 2.80
C ASN A 128 -14.58 10.41 4.09
N ASP A 129 -15.51 11.36 4.06
CA ASP A 129 -15.82 12.21 5.21
C ASP A 129 -16.45 11.43 6.37
N ALA A 130 -17.02 10.25 6.12
CA ALA A 130 -17.49 9.34 7.18
C ALA A 130 -16.33 8.64 7.89
N GLU A 131 -15.25 8.33 7.15
CA GLU A 131 -14.09 7.59 7.63
C GLU A 131 -12.81 8.24 7.06
N PRO A 132 -12.43 9.43 7.55
CA PRO A 132 -11.33 10.21 6.95
C PRO A 132 -9.98 9.49 7.04
N GLU A 133 -9.83 8.59 8.01
CA GLU A 133 -8.62 7.77 8.22
C GLU A 133 -8.42 6.70 7.14
N ASN A 134 -9.48 6.34 6.40
CA ASN A 134 -9.45 5.34 5.32
C ASN A 134 -9.16 5.95 3.94
N GLY A 135 -8.90 7.26 3.88
CA GLY A 135 -8.51 7.92 2.64
C GLY A 135 -7.18 7.40 2.10
N THR A 136 -6.96 7.56 0.80
CA THR A 136 -5.71 7.15 0.12
C THR A 136 -5.22 8.27 -0.78
N ILE A 137 -3.91 8.52 -0.77
CA ILE A 137 -3.22 9.34 -1.76
C ILE A 137 -2.46 8.40 -2.71
N THR A 138 -2.69 8.61 -4.00
CA THR A 138 -1.99 7.93 -5.10
C THR A 138 -1.16 8.93 -5.88
N ILE A 139 0.12 8.65 -6.07
CA ILE A 139 1.00 9.42 -6.96
C ILE A 139 1.30 8.55 -8.17
N ASN A 140 0.88 8.98 -9.35
CA ASN A 140 1.21 8.33 -10.62
C ASN A 140 2.31 9.11 -11.33
N PHE A 141 3.39 8.44 -11.72
CA PHE A 141 4.46 9.02 -12.51
C PHE A 141 4.13 8.93 -13.99
N LYS A 142 4.34 10.03 -14.74
CA LYS A 142 4.01 10.13 -16.17
C LYS A 142 5.11 9.57 -17.09
N ASN A 143 5.92 8.64 -16.60
CA ASN A 143 7.05 8.08 -17.33
C ASN A 143 6.57 7.14 -18.46
N ALA A 144 7.29 7.10 -19.59
CA ALA A 144 6.95 6.24 -20.73
C ALA A 144 6.94 4.73 -20.38
N GLY A 145 7.69 4.31 -19.35
CA GLY A 145 7.67 2.93 -18.85
C GLY A 145 6.45 2.57 -17.98
N CYS A 146 5.58 3.55 -17.72
CA CYS A 146 4.42 3.44 -16.83
C CYS A 146 3.08 3.46 -17.55
N GLU A 147 3.10 3.36 -18.89
CA GLU A 147 1.89 3.29 -19.69
C GLU A 147 1.06 2.07 -19.26
N THR A 148 -0.09 2.37 -18.65
CA THR A 148 -1.10 1.41 -18.21
C THR A 148 -1.79 0.79 -19.42
N HIS A 149 -1.79 -0.55 -19.49
CA HIS A 149 -2.80 -1.31 -20.23
C HIS A 149 -4.19 -1.11 -19.61
#